data_AF-A0A7J9NUC0-F1
#
_entry.id   AF-A0A7J9NUC0-F1
#
_cell.length_a   1.000
_cell.length_b   1.000
_cell.length_c   1.000
_cell.angle_alpha   90.00
_cell.angle_beta   90.00
_cell.angle_gamma   90.00
#
_symmetry.space_group_name_H-M   'P 1'
#
loop_
_entity.id
_entity.type
_entity.pdbx_description
1 polymer ?
#
loop_
_entity_poly.entity_id
_entity_poly.type
_entity_poly.pdbx_seq_one_letter_code
_entity_poly.pdbx_strand_id
1 'polypeptide(L)'
;MKVAVPMDMDTISDADSAKYFLIFKIEEKEVVDTKTLLTLEEMLKEKPNAIILNKREKFNGKMENYFCEKNDVDVCILEFIEGNLEKIE
;
A
#
# COMPACT_ATOMS: atom_id res chain seq x y z
N MET A 1 7.09 -5.15 -9.09
CA MET A 1 7.13 -4.11 -8.04
C MET A 1 6.45 -4.62 -6.78
N LYS A 2 6.81 -4.08 -5.61
CA LYS A 2 6.16 -4.37 -4.33
C LYS A 2 5.39 -3.14 -3.86
N VAL A 3 4.14 -3.31 -3.48
CA VAL A 3 3.28 -2.24 -2.97
C VAL A 3 2.81 -2.62 -1.58
N ALA A 4 3.00 -1.73 -0.61
CA ALA A 4 2.48 -1.89 0.73
C ALA A 4 1.13 -1.19 0.87
N VAL A 5 0.19 -1.85 1.54
CA VAL A 5 -1.09 -1.26 1.94
C VAL A 5 -1.26 -1.50 3.44
N PRO A 6 -1.21 -0.45 4.28
CA PRO A 6 -1.59 -0.54 5.68
C PRO A 6 -3.10 -0.75 5.81
N MET A 7 -3.48 -1.69 6.67
CA MET A 7 -4.87 -2.12 6.82
C MET A 7 -5.33 -2.03 8.28
N ASP A 8 -6.58 -1.61 8.48
CA ASP A 8 -7.34 -1.79 9.70
C ASP A 8 -8.58 -2.65 9.42
N MET A 9 -8.54 -3.90 9.90
CA MET A 9 -9.55 -4.92 9.62
C MET A 9 -9.79 -5.09 8.12
N ASP A 10 -10.88 -4.51 7.60
CA ASP A 10 -11.33 -4.66 6.21
C ASP A 10 -11.10 -3.38 5.38
N THR A 11 -10.42 -2.37 5.93
CA THR A 11 -10.24 -1.07 5.27
C THR A 11 -8.78 -0.63 5.26
N ILE A 12 -8.40 0.15 4.24
CA ILE A 12 -7.08 0.80 4.20
C ILE A 12 -6.99 1.81 5.34
N SER A 13 -5.87 1.81 6.06
CA SER A 13 -5.58 2.72 7.16
C SER A 13 -4.42 3.67 6.83
N ASP A 14 -4.02 4.48 7.81
CA ASP A 14 -2.69 5.08 7.79
C ASP A 14 -1.64 4.07 8.28
N ALA A 15 -0.36 4.38 8.05
CA ALA A 15 0.74 3.47 8.39
C ALA A 15 0.98 3.34 9.91
N ASP A 16 0.64 4.36 10.70
CA ASP A 16 0.89 4.41 12.15
C ASP A 16 -0.20 3.68 12.94
N SER A 17 -1.43 3.64 12.41
CA SER A 17 -2.60 2.97 12.99
C SER A 17 -2.86 1.59 12.40
N ALA A 18 -2.04 1.15 11.44
CA ALA A 18 -2.22 -0.13 10.75
C ALA A 18 -2.16 -1.31 11.72
N LYS A 19 -3.14 -2.21 11.64
CA LYS A 19 -3.10 -3.49 12.38
C LYS A 19 -2.20 -4.51 11.69
N TYR A 20 -2.12 -4.42 10.37
CA TYR A 20 -1.25 -5.23 9.54
C TYR A 20 -1.00 -4.52 8.20
N PHE A 21 -0.06 -5.05 7.43
CA PHE A 21 0.32 -4.56 6.12
C PHE A 21 0.17 -5.69 5.10
N LEU A 22 -0.55 -5.40 4.02
CA LEU A 22 -0.56 -6.25 2.84
C LEU A 22 0.54 -5.80 1.89
N ILE A 23 1.34 -6.75 1.43
CA ILE A 23 2.37 -6.54 0.42
C ILE A 23 1.92 -7.23 -0.84
N PHE A 24 1.62 -6.44 -1.86
CA PHE A 24 1.28 -6.92 -3.19
C PHE A 24 2.53 -6.96 -4.05
N LYS A 25 2.84 -8.12 -4.62
CA LYS A 25 3.84 -8.27 -5.67
C LYS A 25 3.13 -8.17 -7.02
N ILE A 26 3.50 -7.17 -7.79
CA ILE A 26 2.91 -6.91 -9.11
C ILE A 26 3.97 -7.12 -10.19
N GLU A 27 3.67 -7.94 -11.20
CA GLU A 27 4.49 -8.20 -12.38
C GLU A 27 3.62 -8.03 -13.62
N GLU A 28 4.12 -7.36 -14.66
CA GLU A 28 3.38 -7.15 -15.93
C GLU A 28 1.93 -6.63 -15.78
N LYS A 29 1.68 -5.79 -14.76
CA LYS A 29 0.36 -5.26 -14.38
C LYS A 29 -0.62 -6.27 -13.75
N GLU A 30 -0.13 -7.40 -13.27
CA GLU A 30 -0.92 -8.38 -12.55
C GLU A 30 -0.37 -8.61 -11.14
N VAL A 31 -1.27 -8.85 -10.17
CA VAL A 31 -0.88 -9.28 -8.83
C VAL A 31 -0.49 -10.75 -8.90
N VAL A 32 0.77 -11.07 -8.60
CA VAL A 32 1.31 -12.43 -8.67
C VAL A 32 1.52 -13.07 -7.29
N ASP A 33 1.57 -12.26 -6.24
CA ASP A 33 1.72 -12.74 -4.86
C ASP A 33 1.21 -11.68 -3.88
N THR A 34 0.75 -12.15 -2.72
CA THR A 34 0.27 -11.32 -1.62
C THR A 34 0.82 -11.84 -0.30
N LYS A 35 1.39 -10.95 0.51
CA LYS A 35 1.95 -11.30 1.82
C LYS A 35 1.40 -10.38 2.91
N THR A 36 0.99 -10.97 4.03
CA THR A 36 0.56 -10.24 5.23
C THR A 36 1.72 -10.10 6.21
N LEU A 37 1.94 -8.90 6.73
CA LEU A 37 2.93 -8.57 7.75
C LEU A 37 2.27 -7.86 8.93
N LEU A 38 2.68 -8.18 10.15
CA LEU A 38 1.98 -7.68 11.36
C LEU A 38 2.63 -6.41 11.92
N THR A 39 3.83 -6.06 11.47
CA THR A 39 4.57 -4.92 12.01
C THR A 39 5.13 -4.01 10.91
N LEU A 40 5.25 -2.72 11.23
CA LEU A 40 5.86 -1.74 10.35
C LEU A 40 7.32 -2.10 10.02
N GLU A 41 8.06 -2.61 11.01
CA GLU A 41 9.47 -3.02 10.82
C GLU A 41 9.61 -4.13 9.77
N GLU A 42 8.74 -5.14 9.79
CA GLU A 42 8.71 -6.20 8.77
C GLU A 42 8.38 -5.64 7.39
N MET A 43 7.39 -4.76 7.31
CA MET A 43 7.00 -4.10 6.06
C MET A 43 8.18 -3.32 5.46
N LEU A 44 8.92 -2.56 6.28
CA LEU A 44 10.09 -1.82 5.82
C LEU A 44 11.24 -2.73 5.36
N LYS A 45 11.42 -3.91 5.96
CA LYS A 45 12.42 -4.91 5.52
C LYS A 45 12.13 -5.46 4.13
N GLU A 46 10.86 -5.54 3.72
CA GLU A 46 10.48 -5.95 2.37
C GLU A 46 10.88 -4.93 1.28
N LYS A 47 11.20 -3.69 1.69
CA LYS A 47 11.57 -2.56 0.81
C LYS A 47 10.55 -2.35 -0.31
N PRO A 48 9.27 -2.07 0.02
CA PRO A 48 8.27 -1.79 -0.99
C PRO A 48 8.66 -0.58 -1.86
N ASN A 49 8.24 -0.61 -3.11
CA ASN A 49 8.44 0.47 -4.07
C ASN A 49 7.45 1.62 -3.81
N ALA A 50 6.24 1.28 -3.40
CA ALA A 50 5.17 2.22 -3.12
C ALA A 50 4.36 1.82 -1.87
N ILE A 51 3.70 2.79 -1.25
CA ILE A 51 2.70 2.61 -0.21
C ILE A 51 1.42 3.34 -0.63
N ILE A 52 0.27 2.69 -0.45
CA ILE A 52 -1.05 3.28 -0.69
C ILE A 52 -1.67 3.58 0.68
N LEU A 53 -2.10 4.82 0.89
CA LEU A 53 -2.64 5.33 2.15
C LEU A 53 -4.05 5.87 1.96
N ASN A 54 -4.86 5.82 3.02
CA ASN A 54 -6.19 6.45 3.06
C ASN A 54 -6.15 7.94 3.50
N LYS A 55 -4.95 8.51 3.65
CA LYS A 55 -4.72 9.91 3.98
C LYS A 55 -3.71 10.51 3.01
N ARG A 56 -3.84 11.81 2.78
CA ARG A 56 -2.90 12.60 1.96
C ARG A 56 -1.61 12.95 2.70
N GLU A 57 -1.46 12.50 3.95
CA GLU A 57 -0.24 12.70 4.72
C GLU A 57 0.84 11.73 4.26
N LYS A 58 2.05 12.26 4.05
CA LYS A 58 3.17 11.49 3.53
C LYS A 58 3.75 10.59 4.63
N PHE A 59 3.86 9.30 4.33
CA PHE A 59 4.64 8.39 5.14
C PHE A 59 6.14 8.60 4.88
N ASN A 60 6.90 8.86 5.95
CA ASN A 60 8.33 9.11 5.89
C ASN A 60 9.11 7.81 5.67
N GLY A 61 9.26 7.41 4.40
CA GLY A 61 10.07 6.27 3.99
C GLY A 61 10.63 6.39 2.57
N LYS A 62 11.47 5.44 2.16
CA LYS A 62 12.15 5.43 0.85
C LYS A 62 11.27 4.93 -0.30
N MET A 63 9.96 5.02 -0.16
CA MET A 63 8.97 4.51 -1.12
C MET A 63 8.07 5.64 -1.59
N GLU A 64 7.48 5.47 -2.77
CA GLU A 64 6.49 6.42 -3.28
C GLU A 64 5.20 6.32 -2.47
N ASN A 65 4.54 7.45 -2.25
CA ASN A 65 3.32 7.51 -1.48
C ASN A 65 2.16 7.80 -2.41
N TYR A 66 1.08 7.03 -2.31
CA TYR A 66 -0.12 7.19 -3.12
C TYR A 66 -1.33 7.30 -2.21
N PHE A 67 -2.27 8.15 -2.59
CA PHE A 67 -3.54 8.31 -1.90
C PHE A 67 -4.63 7.50 -2.59
N CYS A 68 -5.40 6.74 -1.83
CA CYS A 68 -6.65 6.15 -2.29
C CYS A 68 -7.80 6.60 -1.38
N GLU A 69 -8.85 7.19 -1.98
CA GLU A 69 -10.06 7.59 -1.26
C GLU A 69 -10.98 6.40 -0.95
N LYS A 70 -10.86 5.31 -1.73
CA LYS A 70 -11.70 4.13 -1.59
C LYS A 70 -11.21 3.26 -0.42
N ASN A 71 -12.13 2.64 0.30
CA ASN A 71 -11.80 1.73 1.40
C ASN A 71 -11.47 0.30 0.93
N ASP A 72 -11.91 -0.06 -0.28
CA ASP A 72 -11.71 -1.38 -0.87
C ASP A 72 -10.29 -1.51 -1.43
N VAL A 73 -9.50 -2.39 -0.83
CA VAL A 73 -8.09 -2.62 -1.19
C VAL A 73 -7.92 -3.12 -2.62
N ASP A 74 -8.81 -3.99 -3.09
CA ASP A 74 -8.70 -4.58 -4.43
C ASP A 74 -8.90 -3.49 -5.48
N VAL A 75 -9.88 -2.61 -5.25
CA VAL A 75 -10.11 -1.46 -6.13
C VAL A 75 -8.92 -0.50 -6.11
N CYS A 76 -8.35 -0.20 -4.94
CA CYS A 76 -7.18 0.68 -4.86
C CYS A 76 -5.94 0.10 -5.55
N ILE A 77 -5.73 -1.22 -5.47
CA ILE A 77 -4.62 -1.88 -6.17
C ILE A 77 -4.83 -1.85 -7.69
N LEU A 78 -6.05 -2.06 -8.17
CA LEU A 78 -6.35 -1.94 -9.60
C LEU A 78 -6.08 -0.52 -10.12
N GLU A 79 -6.59 0.51 -9.43
CA GLU A 79 -6.36 1.92 -9.81
C GLU A 79 -4.87 2.28 -9.77
N PHE A 80 -4.10 1.69 -8.83
CA PHE A 80 -2.65 1.86 -8.77
C PHE A 80 -1.96 1.26 -10.00
N ILE A 81 -2.32 0.03 -10.37
CA ILE A 81 -1.78 -0.68 -11.53
C ILE A 81 -2.10 0.07 -12.84
N GLU A 82 -3.28 0.67 -12.93
CA GLU A 82 -3.70 1.49 -14.07
C GLU A 82 -3.03 2.86 -14.12
N GLY A 83 -2.43 3.32 -13.01
CA GLY A 83 -1.78 4.62 -12.91
C GLY A 83 -2.73 5.77 -12.59
N ASN A 84 -3.91 5.48 -12.06
CA ASN A 84 -4.96 6.46 -11.74
C ASN A 84 -4.84 7.03 -10.32
N LEU A 85 -4.06 6.40 -9.43
CA LEU A 85 -3.88 6.92 -8.07
C LEU A 85 -3.01 8.19 -8.06
N GLU A 86 -3.43 9.14 -7.24
CA GLU A 86 -2.70 10.39 -7.00
C GLU A 86 -1.46 10.12 -6.13
N LYS A 87 -0.28 10.55 -6.61
CA LYS A 87 0.95 10.50 -5.84
C LYS A 87 0.99 11.65 -4.83
N ILE A 88 1.33 11.35 -3.58
CA ILE A 88 1.51 12.33 -2.50
C ILE A 88 2.95 12.88 -2.62
N GLU A 89 3.07 14.21 -2.79
CA GLU A 89 4.35 14.92 -2.92
C GLU A 89 5.08 15.13 -1.59
#